data_AF-A0A2M7QQC4-F1
#
_entry.id   AF-A0A2M7QQC4-F1
#
_cell.length_a   1.000
_cell.length_b   1.000
_cell.length_c   1.000
_cell.angle_alpha   90.00
_cell.angle_beta   90.00
_cell.angle_gamma   90.00
#
_symmetry.space_group_name_H-M   'P 1'
#
loop_
_entity.id
_entity.type
_entity.pdbx_description
1 polymer ?
#
loop_
_entity_poly.entity_id
_entity_poly.type
_entity_poly.pdbx_seq_one_letter_code
_entity_poly.pdbx_strand_id
1 'polypeptide(L)'
;MNKKITLLLSIFILGFLVIPQIAAARIVPECNHADVAGCNLCDFFLLIMNIYDFIVFKLAPPVAGLLIVAAGALFLVSGGSEERVSQAKKIFVNVIIGLVFIYASWLIVNSIIQVIGKSTEGFNPQSWWQFDCK
;
A
#
# COMPACT_ATOMS: atom_id res chain seq x y z
N MET A 1 24.81 24.54 6.84
CA MET A 1 23.35 24.27 6.97
C MET A 1 23.19 22.95 7.71
N ASN A 2 22.61 22.96 8.91
CA ASN A 2 22.67 21.80 9.81
C ASN A 2 21.95 20.59 9.20
N LYS A 3 22.64 19.45 9.06
CA LYS A 3 22.08 18.21 8.47
C LYS A 3 20.74 17.79 9.09
N LYS A 4 20.51 18.12 10.38
CA LYS A 4 19.23 17.89 11.08
C LYS A 4 18.07 18.71 10.50
N ILE A 5 18.34 19.95 10.07
CA ILE A 5 17.36 20.86 9.45
C ILE A 5 16.98 20.36 8.05
N THR A 6 17.93 19.86 7.26
CA THR A 6 17.65 19.29 5.93
C THR A 6 16.83 17.99 6.00
N LEU A 7 17.08 17.15 7.02
CA LEU A 7 16.36 15.89 7.24
C LEU A 7 14.92 16.16 7.72
N LEU A 8 14.73 17.14 8.61
CA LEU A 8 13.41 17.58 9.06
C LEU A 8 12.59 18.27 7.95
N LEU A 9 13.24 19.08 7.10
CA LEU A 9 12.60 19.70 5.93
C LEU A 9 12.15 18.66 4.90
N SER A 10 12.96 17.62 4.63
CA SER A 10 12.57 16.53 3.72
C SER A 10 11.34 15.77 4.24
N ILE A 11 11.31 15.45 5.55
CA ILE A 11 10.16 14.79 6.19
C ILE A 11 8.91 15.68 6.16
N PHE A 12 9.05 16.98 6.40
CA PHE A 12 7.95 17.93 6.38
C PHE A 12 7.38 18.14 4.97
N ILE A 13 8.25 18.21 3.95
CA ILE A 13 7.85 18.34 2.53
C ILE A 13 7.20 17.05 2.02
N LEU A 14 7.75 15.87 2.37
CA LEU A 14 7.15 14.59 2.03
C LEU A 14 5.79 14.42 2.72
N GLY A 15 5.67 14.84 3.99
CA GLY A 15 4.41 14.87 4.73
C GLY A 15 3.37 15.78 4.06
N PHE A 16 3.73 17.02 3.74
CA PHE A 16 2.85 18.00 3.10
C PHE A 16 2.33 17.53 1.72
N LEU A 17 3.14 16.78 0.96
CA LEU A 17 2.75 16.26 -0.36
C LEU A 17 1.84 15.02 -0.29
N VAL A 18 1.93 14.24 0.80
CA VAL A 18 1.19 12.98 1.00
C VAL A 18 -0.17 13.22 1.67
N ILE A 19 -0.32 14.25 2.51
CA ILE A 19 -1.58 14.58 3.23
C ILE A 19 -2.80 14.78 2.30
N PRO A 20 -2.73 15.50 1.16
CA PRO A 20 -3.92 15.68 0.32
C PRO A 20 -4.34 14.38 -0.40
N GLN A 21 -3.45 13.39 -0.54
CA GLN A 21 -3.71 12.14 -1.27
C GLN A 21 -4.64 11.19 -0.49
N ILE A 22 -4.57 11.25 0.85
CA ILE A 22 -5.30 10.37 1.75
C ILE A 22 -6.71 10.89 2.08
N ALA A 23 -6.93 12.21 2.01
CA ALA A 23 -8.24 12.82 2.25
C ALA A 23 -9.25 12.61 1.10
N ALA A 24 -8.77 12.34 -0.12
CA ALA A 24 -9.62 12.12 -1.30
C ALA A 24 -10.02 10.65 -1.52
N ALA A 25 -9.55 9.72 -0.69
CA ALA A 25 -9.92 8.31 -0.81
C ALA A 25 -11.33 8.10 -0.24
N ARG A 26 -12.33 7.93 -1.12
CA ARG A 26 -13.66 7.45 -0.73
C ARG A 26 -13.56 5.97 -0.36
N ILE A 27 -13.17 5.70 0.88
CA ILE A 27 -13.02 4.33 1.41
C ILE A 27 -14.39 3.71 1.68
N VAL A 28 -15.35 4.52 2.13
CA VAL A 28 -16.72 4.09 2.43
C VAL A 28 -17.56 4.12 1.15
N PRO A 29 -18.11 2.98 0.71
CA PRO A 29 -19.07 2.94 -0.39
C PRO A 29 -20.32 3.77 -0.06
N GLU A 30 -20.87 4.45 -1.06
CA GLU A 30 -22.14 5.15 -0.93
C GLU A 30 -23.26 4.10 -0.92
N CYS A 31 -23.68 3.65 0.27
CA CYS A 31 -24.90 2.88 0.37
C CYS A 31 -26.08 3.82 0.02
N ASN A 32 -26.86 3.48 -1.00
CA ASN A 32 -28.01 4.29 -1.40
C ASN A 32 -29.01 4.41 -0.24
N HIS A 33 -29.07 5.58 0.41
CA HIS A 33 -29.97 5.82 1.55
C HIS A 33 -31.46 5.92 1.15
N ALA A 34 -31.78 5.84 -0.16
CA ALA A 34 -33.16 5.94 -0.65
C ALA A 34 -33.96 4.64 -0.50
N ASP A 35 -33.30 3.49 -0.39
CA ASP A 35 -33.96 2.19 -0.27
C ASP A 35 -33.62 1.56 1.08
N VAL A 36 -34.64 1.20 1.86
CA VAL A 36 -34.50 0.58 3.20
C VAL A 36 -33.88 -0.83 3.15
N ALA A 37 -33.49 -1.31 1.96
CA ALA A 37 -32.59 -2.43 1.78
C ALA A 37 -31.14 -1.95 1.99
N GLY A 38 -30.77 -1.79 3.27
CA GLY A 38 -29.45 -1.34 3.69
C GLY A 38 -28.31 -2.16 3.09
N CYS A 39 -27.11 -1.56 3.08
CA CYS A 39 -25.87 -2.08 2.51
C CYS A 39 -25.84 -3.62 2.41
N ASN A 40 -25.72 -4.14 1.20
CA ASN A 40 -25.67 -5.57 0.96
C ASN A 40 -24.28 -6.13 1.29
N LEU A 41 -24.16 -7.45 1.34
CA LEU A 41 -22.84 -8.11 1.47
C LEU A 41 -21.86 -7.66 0.38
N CYS A 42 -22.35 -7.26 -0.80
CA CYS A 42 -21.53 -6.70 -1.86
C CYS A 42 -20.78 -5.43 -1.42
N ASP A 43 -21.48 -4.48 -0.78
CA ASP A 43 -20.91 -3.21 -0.31
C ASP A 43 -19.85 -3.45 0.77
N PHE A 44 -20.01 -4.51 1.57
CA PHE A 44 -19.01 -4.91 2.55
C PHE A 44 -17.71 -5.39 1.88
N PHE A 45 -17.79 -6.19 0.81
CA PHE A 45 -16.62 -6.59 0.04
C PHE A 45 -15.97 -5.41 -0.70
N LEU A 46 -16.77 -4.47 -1.20
CA LEU A 46 -16.29 -3.24 -1.83
C LEU A 46 -15.52 -2.35 -0.83
N LEU A 47 -16.03 -2.21 0.40
CA LEU A 47 -15.32 -1.52 1.48
C LEU A 47 -13.94 -2.16 1.72
N ILE A 48 -13.87 -3.49 1.82
CA ILE A 48 -12.60 -4.20 2.04
C ILE A 48 -11.63 -3.95 0.88
N MET A 49 -12.10 -4.01 -0.37
CA MET A 49 -11.24 -3.73 -1.52
C MET A 49 -10.76 -2.27 -1.55
N ASN A 50 -11.63 -1.31 -1.23
CA ASN A 50 -11.23 0.09 -1.12
C ASN A 50 -10.17 0.31 -0.03
N ILE A 51 -10.28 -0.38 1.10
CA ILE A 51 -9.27 -0.37 2.16
C ILE A 51 -7.96 -0.97 1.65
N TYR A 52 -8.02 -2.12 0.96
CA TYR A 52 -6.85 -2.76 0.37
C TYR A 52 -6.14 -1.82 -0.61
N ASP A 53 -6.87 -1.22 -1.55
CA ASP A 53 -6.32 -0.32 -2.56
C ASP A 53 -5.72 0.93 -1.93
N PHE A 54 -6.37 1.46 -0.88
CA PHE A 54 -5.81 2.57 -0.12
C PHE A 54 -4.49 2.19 0.55
N ILE A 55 -4.44 1.06 1.26
CA ILE A 55 -3.23 0.63 1.96
C ILE A 55 -2.10 0.35 0.96
N VAL A 56 -2.39 -0.37 -0.13
CA VAL A 56 -1.36 -0.83 -1.08
C VAL A 56 -0.92 0.27 -2.03
N PHE A 57 -1.83 1.06 -2.60
CA PHE A 57 -1.48 2.06 -3.62
C PHE A 57 -1.28 3.47 -3.05
N LYS A 58 -1.94 3.83 -1.94
CA LYS A 58 -1.83 5.18 -1.36
C LYS A 58 -0.89 5.25 -0.16
N LEU A 59 -0.86 4.23 0.70
CA LEU A 59 -0.10 4.27 1.96
C LEU A 59 1.25 3.55 1.89
N ALA A 60 1.32 2.36 1.30
CA ALA A 60 2.54 1.55 1.29
C ALA A 60 3.73 2.23 0.56
N PRO A 61 3.57 2.87 -0.62
CA PRO A 61 4.68 3.51 -1.32
C PRO A 61 5.34 4.65 -0.53
N PRO A 62 4.60 5.64 0.04
CA PRO A 62 5.24 6.70 0.82
C PRO A 62 5.87 6.18 2.12
N VAL A 63 5.27 5.19 2.79
CA VAL A 63 5.84 4.59 4.00
C VAL A 63 7.14 3.84 3.69
N ALA A 64 7.16 3.04 2.62
CA ALA A 64 8.36 2.34 2.17
C ALA A 64 9.47 3.32 1.79
N GLY A 65 9.13 4.39 1.06
CA GLY A 65 10.05 5.46 0.73
C GLY A 65 10.66 6.12 1.97
N LEU A 66 9.84 6.41 2.98
CA LEU A 66 10.31 7.01 4.23
C LEU A 66 11.28 6.09 4.99
N LEU A 67 10.97 4.79 5.08
CA LEU A 67 11.84 3.81 5.74
C LEU A 67 13.17 3.62 5.00
N ILE A 68 13.15 3.65 3.66
CA ILE A 68 14.37 3.61 2.84
C ILE A 68 15.24 4.84 3.07
N VAL A 69 14.66 6.03 3.11
CA VAL A 69 15.39 7.27 3.41
C VAL A 69 15.97 7.25 4.82
N ALA A 70 15.20 6.78 5.81
CA ALA A 70 15.68 6.62 7.19
C ALA A 70 16.83 5.61 7.29
N ALA A 71 16.75 4.48 6.59
CA ALA A 71 17.82 3.49 6.53
C ALA A 71 19.07 4.04 5.83
N GLY A 72 18.91 4.82 4.75
CA GLY A 72 20.01 5.52 4.07
C GLY A 72 20.69 6.54 4.98
N ALA A 73 19.92 7.31 5.74
CA ALA A 73 20.46 8.24 6.73
C ALA A 73 21.24 7.52 7.85
N LEU A 74 20.71 6.41 8.37
CA LEU A 74 21.38 5.58 9.38
C LEU A 74 22.70 5.01 8.85
N PHE A 75 22.72 4.59 7.57
CA PHE A 75 23.92 4.11 6.91
C PHE A 75 25.00 5.21 6.79
N LEU A 76 24.63 6.43 6.40
CA LEU A 76 25.59 7.54 6.25
C LEU A 76 26.15 8.05 7.59
N VAL A 77 25.38 7.96 8.68
CA VAL A 77 25.79 8.41 10.02
C VAL A 77 26.52 7.31 10.81
N SER A 78 26.56 6.10 10.29
CA SER A 78 27.16 4.94 10.98
C SER A 78 28.65 5.12 11.30
N GLY A 79 29.39 5.96 10.56
CA GLY A 79 30.75 6.36 10.90
C GLY A 79 31.75 5.21 11.02
N GLY A 80 31.47 4.06 10.38
CA GLY A 80 32.29 2.85 10.46
C GLY A 80 31.90 1.86 11.56
N SER A 81 30.87 2.13 12.38
CA SER A 81 30.40 1.15 13.36
C SER A 81 29.61 0.04 12.65
N GLU A 82 30.11 -1.20 12.70
CA GLU A 82 29.47 -2.36 12.06
C GLU A 82 28.03 -2.59 12.50
N GLU A 83 27.72 -2.31 13.78
CA GLU A 83 26.38 -2.49 14.35
C GLU A 83 25.32 -1.62 13.63
N ARG A 84 25.61 -0.33 13.43
CA ARG A 84 24.68 0.59 12.75
C ARG A 84 24.57 0.31 11.26
N VAL A 85 25.66 -0.14 10.63
CA VAL A 85 25.65 -0.59 9.22
C VAL A 85 24.76 -1.83 9.06
N SER A 86 24.89 -2.80 9.96
CA SER A 86 24.06 -4.00 10.00
C SER A 86 22.59 -3.64 10.21
N GLN A 87 22.29 -2.72 11.13
CA GLN A 87 20.93 -2.25 11.37
C GLN A 87 20.31 -1.57 10.13
N ALA A 88 21.05 -0.68 9.46
CA ALA A 88 20.58 -0.03 8.24
C ALA A 88 20.27 -1.07 7.13
N LYS A 89 21.16 -2.04 6.92
CA LYS A 89 20.94 -3.13 5.95
C LYS A 89 19.71 -3.97 6.29
N LYS A 90 19.49 -4.29 7.57
CA LYS A 90 18.30 -5.02 8.02
C LYS A 90 17.02 -4.26 7.68
N ILE A 91 16.96 -2.95 7.93
CA ILE A 91 15.79 -2.14 7.58
C ILE A 91 15.55 -2.17 6.07
N PHE A 92 16.59 -1.98 5.26
CA PHE A 92 16.50 -2.06 3.80
C PHE A 92 15.92 -3.39 3.31
N VAL A 93 16.48 -4.51 3.78
CA VAL A 93 16.04 -5.85 3.39
C VAL A 93 14.60 -6.10 3.83
N ASN A 94 14.23 -5.71 5.04
CA ASN A 94 12.88 -5.88 5.56
C ASN A 94 11.83 -5.10 4.73
N VAL A 95 12.14 -3.88 4.30
CA VAL A 95 11.26 -3.09 3.45
C VAL A 95 11.09 -3.74 2.08
N ILE A 96 12.18 -4.20 1.46
CA ILE A 96 12.14 -4.88 0.17
C ILE A 96 11.31 -6.16 0.25
N ILE A 97 11.56 -6.99 1.28
CA ILE A 97 10.80 -8.22 1.50
C ILE A 97 9.31 -7.92 1.67
N GLY A 98 8.96 -6.90 2.46
CA GLY A 98 7.56 -6.48 2.65
C GLY A 98 6.89 -6.08 1.34
N LEU A 99 7.54 -5.25 0.51
CA LEU A 99 7.02 -4.87 -0.80
C LEU A 99 6.86 -6.07 -1.74
N VAL A 100 7.86 -6.97 -1.76
CA VAL A 100 7.81 -8.19 -2.57
C VAL A 100 6.60 -9.04 -2.17
N PHE A 101 6.34 -9.24 -0.87
CA PHE A 101 5.18 -10.02 -0.43
C PHE A 101 3.84 -9.38 -0.82
N ILE A 102 3.70 -8.06 -0.72
CA ILE A 102 2.48 -7.34 -1.10
C ILE A 102 2.16 -7.58 -2.57
N TYR A 103 3.13 -7.36 -3.46
CA TYR A 103 2.92 -7.54 -4.91
C TYR A 103 2.86 -9.01 -5.32
N ALA A 104 3.64 -9.88 -4.68
CA ALA A 104 3.61 -11.32 -4.95
C ALA A 104 2.27 -11.94 -4.56
N SER A 105 1.65 -11.48 -3.47
CA SER A 105 0.31 -11.94 -3.07
C SER A 105 -0.71 -11.73 -4.19
N TRP A 106 -0.78 -10.51 -4.73
CA TRP A 106 -1.67 -10.22 -5.85
C TRP A 106 -1.33 -11.06 -7.09
N LEU A 107 -0.05 -11.18 -7.44
CA LEU A 107 0.39 -11.93 -8.62
C LEU A 107 0.06 -13.42 -8.52
N ILE A 108 0.29 -14.05 -7.38
CA ILE A 108 0.03 -15.48 -7.15
C ILE A 108 -1.48 -15.74 -7.23
N VAL A 109 -2.30 -14.99 -6.49
CA VAL A 109 -3.76 -15.17 -6.49
C VAL A 109 -4.32 -14.93 -7.89
N ASN A 110 -3.85 -13.88 -8.56
CA ASN A 110 -4.27 -13.56 -9.92
C ASN A 110 -3.93 -14.67 -10.90
N SER A 111 -2.73 -15.26 -10.79
CA SER A 111 -2.29 -16.35 -11.65
C SER A 111 -3.15 -17.60 -11.47
N ILE A 112 -3.45 -17.96 -10.22
CA ILE A 112 -4.29 -19.13 -9.90
C ILE A 112 -5.71 -18.93 -10.44
N ILE A 113 -6.33 -17.79 -10.17
CA ILE A 113 -7.71 -17.50 -10.62
C ILE A 113 -7.79 -17.45 -12.14
N GLN A 114 -6.79 -16.90 -12.83
CA GLN A 114 -6.76 -16.88 -14.29
C GLN A 114 -6.61 -18.27 -14.92
N VAL A 115 -5.90 -19.19 -14.27
CA VAL A 115 -5.76 -20.56 -14.78
C VAL A 115 -7.07 -21.34 -14.61
N ILE A 116 -7.72 -21.22 -13.46
CA ILE A 116 -8.92 -21.99 -13.13
C ILE A 116 -10.19 -21.38 -13.71
N GLY A 117 -10.30 -20.04 -13.71
CA GLY A 117 -11.51 -19.34 -14.10
C GLY A 117 -11.77 -19.29 -15.60
N LYS A 118 -10.76 -19.57 -16.45
CA LYS A 118 -10.92 -19.55 -17.92
C LYS A 118 -11.94 -20.56 -18.46
N SER A 119 -12.25 -21.61 -17.69
CA SER A 119 -13.17 -22.68 -18.08
C SER A 119 -14.59 -22.49 -17.51
N THR A 120 -14.88 -21.39 -16.82
CA THR A 120 -16.19 -21.13 -16.22
C THR A 120 -17.01 -20.17 -17.11
N GLU A 121 -18.14 -20.63 -17.63
CA GLU A 121 -19.05 -19.78 -18.43
C GLU A 121 -19.61 -18.63 -17.58
N GLY A 122 -19.53 -17.41 -18.09
CA GLY A 122 -20.01 -16.20 -17.41
C GLY A 122 -19.05 -15.60 -16.37
N PHE A 123 -17.89 -16.20 -16.11
CA PHE A 123 -16.87 -15.62 -15.23
C PHE A 123 -15.76 -14.93 -16.03
N ASN A 124 -15.39 -13.70 -15.64
CA ASN A 124 -14.22 -13.00 -16.17
C ASN A 124 -13.05 -13.07 -15.16
N PRO A 125 -12.02 -13.90 -15.41
CA PRO A 125 -10.87 -14.02 -14.51
C PRO A 125 -9.98 -12.77 -14.46
N GLN A 126 -10.21 -11.76 -15.30
CA GLN A 126 -9.49 -10.48 -15.26
C GLN A 126 -10.15 -9.44 -14.35
N SER A 127 -11.31 -9.72 -13.76
CA SER A 127 -12.02 -8.75 -12.91
C SER A 127 -12.28 -9.28 -11.50
N TRP A 128 -11.60 -10.36 -11.06
CA TRP A 128 -11.85 -10.94 -9.73
C TRP A 128 -11.49 -10.00 -8.57
N TRP A 129 -10.63 -9.00 -8.83
CA TRP A 129 -10.29 -7.95 -7.86
C TRP A 129 -11.19 -6.71 -7.96
N GLN A 130 -12.09 -6.64 -8.93
CA GLN A 130 -13.01 -5.52 -9.13
C GLN A 130 -14.44 -5.98 -8.84
N PHE A 131 -14.90 -5.69 -7.62
CA PHE A 131 -16.30 -5.91 -7.25
C PHE A 131 -17.13 -4.69 -7.66
N ASP A 132 -17.66 -4.70 -8.88
CA ASP A 132 -18.68 -3.74 -9.30
C ASP A 132 -20.04 -4.19 -8.74
N CYS A 133 -20.43 -3.60 -7.60
CA CYS A 133 -21.79 -3.71 -7.08
C CYS A 133 -22.70 -2.83 -7.96
N LYS A 134 -23.54 -3.46 -8.77
CA LYS A 134 -24.64 -2.82 -9.53
C LYS A 134 -25.95 -2.90 -8.76
#